data_AF-A0A6I9SSZ6-F1
#
_entry.id   AF-A0A6I9SSZ6-F1
#
_cell.length_a   1.000
_cell.length_b   1.000
_cell.length_c   1.000
_cell.angle_alpha   90.00
_cell.angle_beta   90.00
_cell.angle_gamma   90.00
#
_symmetry.space_group_name_H-M   'P 1'
#
loop_
_entity.id
_entity.type
_entity.pdbx_description
1 polymer ?
#
loop_
_entity_poly.entity_id
_entity_poly.type
_entity_poly.pdbx_seq_one_letter_code
_entity_poly.pdbx_strand_id
1 'polypeptide(L)'
;MISVTPSTPKFGALNHRPIVGLMLGSNCIHRLPHRPILPTSTPGFRASKFTSASPFPSALSFRVIDAHHRFSSKKWKISCFRHEELPSGSPKSRSAEEILHELDKVEIKPNVERRNWATSLREVLDTFFGEIGKPWTVPWTAETILQVTLLWIISFWFVGSWMIPFGAHTLGISKDSLTFRGQALFSLLTDVTEGLAGILILHCCLSRFRPLPSEWFRFSLRGKWIFDVFLGCLMFPLVNRLSQFNLNLLPVLQSTPFTLSSVEQSIMARDPIAMALYALVLVVCAPLWEEIVFRGFLLPSLTKYMPVWCSVLVSSVAFALAHFNVQRMLPLILLGVVMGVSCARSRNLLPSMLLHSLWNGFVFLDLMR
;
A
#
# COMPACT_ATOMS: atom_id res chain seq x y z
N MET A 1 48.82 -7.90 -46.51
CA MET A 1 48.81 -8.43 -47.89
C MET A 1 47.74 -9.50 -47.90
N ILE A 2 46.61 -9.42 -48.61
CA ILE A 2 46.29 -8.89 -49.94
C ILE A 2 44.89 -8.25 -49.90
N SER A 3 44.72 -7.19 -50.69
CA SER A 3 43.51 -6.40 -50.90
C SER A 3 42.59 -7.06 -51.93
N VAL A 4 41.26 -7.09 -51.70
CA VAL A 4 40.25 -7.23 -52.78
C VAL A 4 38.99 -6.43 -52.42
N THR A 5 38.62 -5.54 -53.33
CA THR A 5 37.49 -4.61 -53.39
C THR A 5 36.11 -5.30 -53.57
N PRO A 6 35.00 -4.61 -53.22
CA PRO A 6 33.66 -5.18 -53.28
C PRO A 6 32.98 -4.99 -54.65
N SER A 7 32.22 -6.01 -55.08
CA SER A 7 31.38 -6.00 -56.28
C SER A 7 29.88 -5.91 -55.92
N THR A 8 29.20 -4.98 -56.58
CA THR A 8 27.76 -4.71 -56.53
C THR A 8 26.92 -5.75 -57.27
N PRO A 9 25.66 -6.01 -56.85
CA PRO A 9 24.61 -6.46 -57.76
C PRO A 9 23.60 -5.35 -58.08
N LYS A 10 23.28 -5.21 -59.37
CA LYS A 10 22.17 -4.43 -59.93
C LYS A 10 20.87 -5.25 -59.86
N PHE A 11 19.75 -4.64 -59.48
CA PHE A 11 18.42 -5.14 -59.85
C PHE A 11 17.42 -4.00 -60.14
N GLY A 12 16.94 -4.03 -61.39
CA GLY A 12 15.61 -3.69 -61.91
C GLY A 12 14.75 -2.61 -61.25
N ALA A 13 14.56 -1.52 -61.99
CA ALA A 13 13.51 -0.53 -61.82
C ALA A 13 12.10 -1.10 -62.07
N LEU A 14 11.13 -0.75 -61.21
CA LEU A 14 9.70 -0.88 -61.50
C LEU A 14 9.10 0.52 -61.69
N ASN A 15 8.54 0.73 -62.88
CA ASN A 15 7.81 1.92 -63.30
C ASN A 15 6.48 2.06 -62.56
N HIS A 16 6.19 3.25 -62.04
CA HIS A 16 4.81 3.74 -61.93
C HIS A 16 4.73 5.17 -62.46
N ARG A 17 3.92 5.35 -63.50
CA ARG A 17 3.62 6.62 -64.17
C ARG A 17 2.77 7.54 -63.28
N PRO A 18 2.90 8.87 -63.43
CA PRO A 18 2.02 9.86 -62.81
C PRO A 18 0.78 10.11 -63.70
N ILE A 19 -0.36 10.43 -63.08
CA ILE A 19 -1.53 10.99 -63.77
C ILE A 19 -1.66 12.46 -63.32
N VAL A 20 -1.57 13.36 -64.30
CA VAL A 20 -1.86 14.79 -64.21
C VAL A 20 -2.95 15.11 -65.24
N GLY A 21 -3.90 15.96 -64.86
CA GLY A 21 -4.83 16.68 -65.75
C GLY A 21 -6.09 17.11 -64.98
N LEU A 22 -6.14 18.33 -64.43
CA LEU A 22 -6.73 19.56 -64.99
C LEU A 22 -8.26 19.46 -65.24
N MET A 23 -9.15 20.42 -65.00
CA MET A 23 -9.19 21.79 -64.47
C MET A 23 -10.68 22.26 -64.52
N LEU A 24 -10.98 23.43 -63.95
CA LEU A 24 -12.22 24.27 -64.05
C LEU A 24 -13.36 23.93 -63.06
N GLY A 25 -13.96 24.87 -62.31
CA GLY A 25 -13.77 26.31 -62.20
C GLY A 25 -14.88 26.98 -61.36
N SER A 26 -14.48 28.04 -60.64
CA SER A 26 -15.21 29.28 -60.28
C SER A 26 -16.44 29.34 -59.35
N ASN A 27 -16.20 30.08 -58.25
CA ASN A 27 -16.90 31.29 -57.76
C ASN A 27 -18.35 31.22 -57.25
N CYS A 28 -18.57 31.61 -55.99
CA CYS A 28 -19.09 32.96 -55.68
C CYS A 28 -19.07 33.33 -54.19
N ILE A 29 -18.82 34.62 -53.96
CA ILE A 29 -18.69 35.40 -52.73
C ILE A 29 -20.06 35.96 -52.33
N HIS A 30 -20.37 36.14 -51.03
CA HIS A 30 -21.16 37.28 -50.50
C HIS A 30 -21.01 37.36 -48.96
N ARG A 31 -20.16 38.26 -48.45
CA ARG A 31 -20.46 39.59 -47.83
C ARG A 31 -21.33 39.58 -46.57
N LEU A 32 -20.69 39.97 -45.45
CA LEU A 32 -21.25 40.57 -44.24
C LEU A 32 -22.03 41.87 -44.53
N PRO A 33 -22.92 42.27 -43.60
CA PRO A 33 -22.86 43.64 -43.10
C PRO A 33 -22.96 43.77 -41.56
N HIS A 34 -22.58 44.97 -41.11
CA HIS A 34 -22.35 45.47 -39.76
C HIS A 34 -23.60 45.65 -38.84
N ARG A 35 -23.35 45.44 -37.53
CA ARG A 35 -23.83 46.09 -36.26
C ARG A 35 -25.10 46.96 -36.21
N PRO A 36 -25.80 46.98 -35.05
CA PRO A 36 -25.60 48.09 -34.09
C PRO A 36 -25.56 47.66 -32.59
N ILE A 37 -25.46 48.66 -31.69
CA ILE A 37 -24.99 48.64 -30.29
C ILE A 37 -26.14 48.95 -29.27
N LEU A 38 -26.01 48.41 -28.04
CA LEU A 38 -26.63 48.75 -26.70
C LEU A 38 -28.08 48.30 -26.38
N PRO A 39 -28.53 48.19 -25.08
CA PRO A 39 -27.84 48.24 -23.78
C PRO A 39 -28.14 47.12 -22.75
N THR A 40 -27.34 47.16 -21.68
CA THR A 40 -27.39 46.60 -20.31
C THR A 40 -28.71 46.02 -19.74
N SER A 41 -28.61 44.86 -19.09
CA SER A 41 -29.35 44.55 -17.84
C SER A 41 -28.60 43.51 -16.98
N THR A 42 -28.20 43.94 -15.79
CA THR A 42 -27.69 43.13 -14.67
C THR A 42 -28.85 42.52 -13.87
N PRO A 43 -28.74 41.28 -13.36
CA PRO A 43 -29.50 40.87 -12.18
C PRO A 43 -28.62 40.99 -10.93
N GLY A 44 -29.05 41.84 -10.00
CA GLY A 44 -28.37 42.10 -8.74
C GLY A 44 -28.40 40.90 -7.80
N PHE A 45 -27.24 40.56 -7.24
CA PHE A 45 -27.15 39.77 -6.02
C PHE A 45 -27.00 40.70 -4.82
N ARG A 46 -27.99 40.60 -3.95
CA ARG A 46 -28.13 41.33 -2.68
C ARG A 46 -27.12 40.80 -1.67
N ALA A 47 -26.18 41.65 -1.26
CA ALA A 47 -25.27 41.39 -0.16
C ALA A 47 -26.03 41.43 1.18
N SER A 48 -25.93 40.37 1.98
CA SER A 48 -26.33 40.38 3.39
C SER A 48 -25.16 40.88 4.25
N LYS A 49 -25.48 41.85 5.11
CA LYS A 49 -24.57 42.54 6.02
C LYS A 49 -24.07 41.58 7.11
N PHE A 50 -22.75 41.53 7.29
CA PHE A 50 -22.11 41.05 8.52
C PHE A 50 -22.10 42.21 9.53
N THR A 51 -22.73 42.02 10.68
CA THR A 51 -22.63 42.95 11.82
C THR A 51 -21.86 42.28 12.95
N SER A 52 -20.86 43.00 13.42
CA SER A 52 -20.03 42.76 14.59
C SER A 52 -20.82 42.82 15.90
N ALA A 53 -20.57 41.90 16.83
CA ALA A 53 -20.68 42.16 18.26
C ALA A 53 -19.96 41.05 19.07
N SER A 54 -18.98 41.45 19.87
CA SER A 54 -18.67 40.82 21.17
C SER A 54 -19.09 41.84 22.25
N PRO A 55 -19.48 41.40 23.45
CA PRO A 55 -18.51 41.30 24.56
C PRO A 55 -18.76 40.18 25.61
N PHE A 56 -17.71 39.84 26.37
CA PHE A 56 -17.66 39.07 27.63
C PHE A 56 -18.46 39.74 28.78
N PRO A 57 -18.76 39.13 29.99
CA PRO A 57 -17.92 38.28 30.88
C PRO A 57 -18.70 37.10 31.57
N SER A 58 -18.23 36.22 32.46
CA SER A 58 -17.34 36.29 33.65
C SER A 58 -17.01 34.87 34.21
N ALA A 59 -16.12 34.82 35.20
CA ALA A 59 -15.34 33.72 35.76
C ALA A 59 -16.07 32.59 36.54
N LEU A 60 -15.41 31.42 36.68
CA LEU A 60 -15.23 30.75 37.99
C LEU A 60 -14.07 29.73 37.97
N SER A 61 -13.37 29.61 39.10
CA SER A 61 -12.07 28.96 39.29
C SER A 61 -12.10 27.57 39.94
N PHE A 62 -10.95 26.89 39.86
CA PHE A 62 -10.38 25.84 40.73
C PHE A 62 -10.99 24.43 40.77
N ARG A 63 -10.18 23.42 40.39
CA ARG A 63 -9.58 22.44 41.32
C ARG A 63 -8.52 21.57 40.63
N VAL A 64 -7.29 21.69 41.13
CA VAL A 64 -6.20 20.73 40.97
C VAL A 64 -6.46 19.58 41.93
N ILE A 65 -6.43 18.34 41.45
CA ILE A 65 -6.36 17.15 42.31
C ILE A 65 -4.97 16.56 42.13
N ASP A 66 -4.16 16.78 43.16
CA ASP A 66 -2.90 16.11 43.42
C ASP A 66 -3.21 14.81 44.19
N ALA A 67 -2.66 13.68 43.77
CA ALA A 67 -2.81 12.41 44.48
C ALA A 67 -1.48 11.65 44.47
N HIS A 68 -0.67 11.93 45.49
CA HIS A 68 0.37 11.04 45.98
C HIS A 68 -0.26 9.73 46.47
N HIS A 69 0.28 8.56 46.08
CA HIS A 69 0.30 7.39 46.97
C HIS A 69 1.40 6.35 46.62
N ARG A 70 2.40 6.32 47.53
CA ARG A 70 3.16 5.18 48.09
C ARG A 70 3.65 4.02 47.21
N PHE A 71 4.99 3.97 47.13
CA PHE A 71 5.80 2.75 47.00
C PHE A 71 5.43 1.68 48.04
N SER A 72 5.32 0.42 47.62
CA SER A 72 5.27 -0.76 48.49
C SER A 72 6.10 -1.88 47.86
N SER A 73 7.29 -2.13 48.42
CA SER A 73 8.14 -3.26 48.07
C SER A 73 7.73 -4.49 48.87
N LYS A 74 7.45 -5.62 48.22
CA LYS A 74 7.39 -6.93 48.89
C LYS A 74 8.20 -7.98 48.14
N LYS A 75 9.28 -8.40 48.82
CA LYS A 75 10.11 -9.61 48.61
C LYS A 75 9.24 -10.86 48.51
N TRP A 76 9.61 -11.79 47.62
CA TRP A 76 9.26 -13.20 47.75
C TRP A 76 10.51 -14.07 47.64
N LYS A 77 10.52 -15.08 48.50
CA LYS A 77 11.64 -15.82 49.07
C LYS A 77 11.60 -17.24 48.50
N ILE A 78 12.76 -17.77 48.11
CA ILE A 78 12.95 -19.14 47.61
C ILE A 78 12.86 -20.12 48.79
N SER A 79 12.22 -21.28 48.59
CA SER A 79 12.32 -22.42 49.53
C SER A 79 12.59 -23.72 48.79
N CYS A 80 13.75 -24.33 49.09
CA CYS A 80 14.06 -25.74 48.89
C CYS A 80 13.61 -26.57 50.10
N PHE A 81 13.23 -27.83 49.87
CA PHE A 81 13.16 -28.93 50.85
C PHE A 81 13.81 -30.16 50.14
N ARG A 82 14.99 -30.68 50.54
CA ARG A 82 15.37 -31.58 51.66
C ARG A 82 14.66 -32.95 51.57
N HIS A 83 15.29 -34.00 51.02
CA HIS A 83 16.19 -35.04 51.59
C HIS A 83 15.52 -36.05 52.53
N GLU A 84 15.58 -37.34 52.15
CA GLU A 84 15.55 -38.51 53.05
C GLU A 84 16.51 -39.60 52.49
N GLU A 85 16.91 -40.51 53.37
CA GLU A 85 18.21 -41.18 53.47
C GLU A 85 18.28 -42.61 52.86
N LEU A 86 19.53 -43.09 52.77
CA LEU A 86 20.16 -44.38 52.35
C LEU A 86 19.59 -45.67 53.06
N PRO A 87 20.07 -46.95 52.86
CA PRO A 87 21.41 -47.41 52.40
C PRO A 87 21.59 -48.75 51.62
N SER A 88 22.82 -48.90 51.07
CA SER A 88 23.73 -50.07 51.04
C SER A 88 23.59 -51.24 50.04
N GLY A 89 24.73 -51.59 49.42
CA GLY A 89 25.08 -52.96 48.98
C GLY A 89 25.71 -53.09 47.58
N SER A 90 26.99 -53.47 47.49
CA SER A 90 27.65 -54.02 46.28
C SER A 90 28.11 -55.46 46.58
N PRO A 91 28.23 -56.43 45.65
CA PRO A 91 29.29 -56.42 44.62
C PRO A 91 29.01 -57.15 43.26
N LYS A 92 29.90 -56.93 42.27
CA LYS A 92 30.43 -57.77 41.13
C LYS A 92 29.58 -58.97 40.58
N SER A 93 29.53 -59.38 39.31
CA SER A 93 30.46 -59.36 38.15
C SER A 93 29.72 -59.74 36.83
N ARG A 94 30.28 -59.29 35.69
CA ARG A 94 29.96 -59.54 34.27
C ARG A 94 29.34 -60.90 33.87
N SER A 95 28.41 -60.88 32.89
CA SER A 95 28.54 -61.63 31.62
C SER A 95 27.91 -60.83 30.47
N ALA A 96 28.45 -60.97 29.26
CA ALA A 96 28.18 -60.14 28.09
C ALA A 96 26.96 -60.60 27.26
N GLU A 97 25.95 -61.18 27.91
CA GLU A 97 24.78 -61.77 27.24
C GLU A 97 23.47 -60.99 27.49
N GLU A 98 23.49 -60.00 28.40
CA GLU A 98 22.33 -59.13 28.67
C GLU A 98 22.22 -57.94 27.69
N ILE A 99 23.26 -57.67 26.90
CA ILE A 99 23.30 -56.56 25.93
C ILE A 99 22.42 -56.85 24.70
N LEU A 100 22.05 -58.12 24.44
CA LEU A 100 21.27 -58.51 23.27
C LEU A 100 19.76 -58.63 23.51
N HIS A 101 19.26 -58.40 24.73
CA HIS A 101 17.83 -58.45 25.02
C HIS A 101 17.22 -57.11 25.49
N GLU A 102 18.02 -56.04 25.55
CA GLU A 102 17.55 -54.66 25.77
C GLU A 102 17.48 -53.81 24.49
N LEU A 103 17.56 -54.42 23.31
CA LEU A 103 17.41 -53.73 22.01
C LEU A 103 15.99 -53.77 21.45
N ASP A 104 15.00 -54.30 22.18
CA ASP A 104 13.60 -54.35 21.73
C ASP A 104 12.60 -53.59 22.65
N LYS A 105 13.09 -52.72 23.54
CA LYS A 105 12.26 -51.76 24.27
C LYS A 105 12.91 -50.39 24.42
N VAL A 106 13.47 -49.86 23.34
CA VAL A 106 13.59 -48.40 23.21
C VAL A 106 12.34 -47.91 22.52
N GLU A 107 11.27 -47.75 23.32
CA GLU A 107 10.16 -46.89 22.96
C GLU A 107 10.74 -45.48 22.80
N ILE A 108 11.08 -45.13 21.56
CA ILE A 108 11.34 -43.74 21.18
C ILE A 108 10.11 -42.98 21.67
N LYS A 109 10.29 -42.05 22.60
CA LYS A 109 9.32 -40.99 22.89
C LYS A 109 9.66 -39.80 21.99
N PRO A 110 9.13 -39.66 20.76
CA PRO A 110 9.32 -38.44 20.00
C PRO A 110 8.10 -37.55 20.22
N ASN A 111 7.79 -37.07 21.44
CA ASN A 111 6.64 -36.15 21.52
C ASN A 111 6.43 -35.21 22.72
N VAL A 112 7.30 -35.16 23.72
CA VAL A 112 7.00 -34.32 24.90
C VAL A 112 7.51 -32.88 24.72
N GLU A 113 8.78 -32.68 24.31
CA GLU A 113 9.27 -31.33 23.99
C GLU A 113 8.62 -30.77 22.72
N ARG A 114 8.52 -31.62 21.66
CA ARG A 114 7.54 -31.61 20.53
C ARG A 114 6.32 -30.69 20.74
N ARG A 115 5.60 -31.07 21.78
CA ARG A 115 4.25 -30.62 22.05
C ARG A 115 4.26 -29.34 22.85
N ASN A 116 5.21 -29.18 23.78
CA ASN A 116 5.30 -28.02 24.66
C ASN A 116 5.64 -26.72 23.91
N TRP A 117 6.58 -26.75 22.97
CA TRP A 117 6.88 -25.54 22.16
C TRP A 117 5.78 -25.23 21.16
N ALA A 118 5.07 -26.23 20.63
CA ALA A 118 3.96 -26.02 19.71
C ALA A 118 2.74 -25.43 20.43
N THR A 119 2.43 -25.90 21.63
CA THR A 119 1.37 -25.34 22.48
C THR A 119 1.74 -23.94 22.97
N SER A 120 2.98 -23.72 23.37
CA SER A 120 3.45 -22.39 23.81
C SER A 120 3.47 -21.37 22.65
N LEU A 121 3.90 -21.78 21.45
CA LEU A 121 3.79 -20.95 20.25
C LEU A 121 2.33 -20.65 19.91
N ARG A 122 1.43 -21.64 20.01
CA ARG A 122 0.01 -21.44 19.75
C ARG A 122 -0.62 -20.48 20.76
N GLU A 123 -0.24 -20.58 22.03
CA GLU A 123 -0.70 -19.69 23.09
C GLU A 123 -0.19 -18.26 22.88
N VAL A 124 1.08 -18.09 22.52
CA VAL A 124 1.66 -16.78 22.15
C VAL A 124 0.97 -16.21 20.91
N LEU A 125 0.74 -17.03 19.88
CA LEU A 125 0.05 -16.63 18.67
C LEU A 125 -1.41 -16.25 18.96
N ASP A 126 -2.13 -17.02 19.75
CA ASP A 126 -3.52 -16.74 20.13
C ASP A 126 -3.61 -15.46 20.98
N THR A 127 -2.65 -15.24 21.88
CA THR A 127 -2.55 -13.99 22.65
C THR A 127 -2.27 -12.81 21.73
N PHE A 128 -1.28 -12.95 20.83
CA PHE A 128 -0.93 -11.93 19.84
C PHE A 128 -2.12 -11.63 18.91
N PHE A 129 -2.79 -12.65 18.38
CA PHE A 129 -3.95 -12.52 17.48
C PHE A 129 -5.17 -11.95 18.21
N GLY A 130 -5.34 -12.23 19.50
CA GLY A 130 -6.34 -11.58 20.37
C GLY A 130 -6.04 -10.10 20.59
N GLU A 131 -4.77 -9.70 20.61
CA GLU A 131 -4.34 -8.31 20.78
C GLU A 131 -4.42 -7.46 19.51
N ILE A 132 -4.48 -8.06 18.31
CA ILE A 132 -4.56 -7.32 17.03
C ILE A 132 -5.81 -6.43 16.96
N GLY A 133 -6.86 -6.76 17.72
CA GLY A 133 -8.01 -5.91 17.96
C GLY A 133 -9.33 -6.66 17.85
N LYS A 134 -10.42 -5.94 18.15
CA LYS A 134 -11.78 -6.47 17.98
C LYS A 134 -12.20 -6.44 16.51
N PRO A 135 -13.20 -7.22 16.08
CA PRO A 135 -13.83 -7.05 14.76
C PRO A 135 -14.52 -5.68 14.60
N TRP A 136 -14.77 -5.24 13.37
CA TRP A 136 -15.59 -4.07 13.09
C TRP A 136 -17.06 -4.46 12.97
N THR A 137 -17.94 -3.54 13.34
CA THR A 137 -19.35 -3.60 12.99
C THR A 137 -19.53 -3.15 11.54
N VAL A 138 -19.85 -4.10 10.67
CA VAL A 138 -19.93 -3.90 9.20
C VAL A 138 -21.40 -3.99 8.73
N PRO A 139 -21.98 -2.89 8.21
CA PRO A 139 -23.40 -2.87 7.85
C PRO A 139 -23.72 -3.51 6.49
N TRP A 140 -22.74 -3.78 5.64
CA TRP A 140 -22.94 -4.36 4.30
C TRP A 140 -22.59 -5.86 4.21
N THR A 141 -22.95 -6.46 3.07
CA THR A 141 -22.73 -7.89 2.75
C THR A 141 -21.45 -8.11 1.94
N ALA A 142 -21.03 -9.37 1.80
CA ALA A 142 -19.89 -9.78 0.99
C ALA A 142 -20.04 -9.37 -0.49
N GLU A 143 -21.26 -9.35 -1.00
CA GLU A 143 -21.58 -8.85 -2.34
C GLU A 143 -21.16 -7.38 -2.50
N THR A 144 -21.43 -6.53 -1.51
CA THR A 144 -20.99 -5.13 -1.53
C THR A 144 -19.46 -5.02 -1.48
N ILE A 145 -18.79 -5.87 -0.69
CA ILE A 145 -17.32 -5.89 -0.62
C ILE A 145 -16.75 -6.20 -2.00
N LEU A 146 -17.26 -7.27 -2.64
CA LEU A 146 -16.82 -7.68 -3.96
C LEU A 146 -17.15 -6.62 -5.01
N GLN A 147 -18.36 -6.06 -5.01
CA GLN A 147 -18.78 -5.01 -5.92
C GLN A 147 -17.85 -3.80 -5.85
N VAL A 148 -17.59 -3.26 -4.65
CA VAL A 148 -16.72 -2.09 -4.49
C VAL A 148 -15.29 -2.39 -4.91
N THR A 149 -14.76 -3.56 -4.53
CA THR A 149 -13.39 -3.96 -4.86
C THR A 149 -13.23 -4.12 -6.37
N LEU A 150 -14.17 -4.79 -7.05
CA LEU A 150 -14.14 -4.97 -8.50
C LEU A 150 -14.31 -3.65 -9.24
N LEU A 151 -15.26 -2.80 -8.84
CA LEU A 151 -15.44 -1.48 -9.45
C LEU A 151 -14.19 -0.62 -9.29
N TRP A 152 -13.52 -0.68 -8.15
CA TRP A 152 -12.25 0.02 -7.93
C TRP A 152 -11.15 -0.50 -8.86
N ILE A 153 -10.94 -1.82 -8.96
CA ILE A 153 -9.94 -2.43 -9.88
C ILE A 153 -10.23 -2.06 -11.33
N ILE A 154 -11.49 -2.20 -11.77
CA ILE A 154 -11.92 -1.88 -13.13
C ILE A 154 -11.71 -0.40 -13.42
N SER A 155 -12.06 0.48 -12.48
CA SER A 155 -11.86 1.92 -12.62
C SER A 155 -10.38 2.28 -12.73
N PHE A 156 -9.53 1.70 -11.89
CA PHE A 156 -8.08 1.91 -11.93
C PHE A 156 -7.52 1.52 -13.30
N TRP A 157 -7.85 0.32 -13.78
CA TRP A 157 -7.40 -0.14 -15.09
C TRP A 157 -7.95 0.69 -16.24
N PHE A 158 -9.24 1.05 -16.20
CA PHE A 158 -9.89 1.85 -17.22
C PHE A 158 -9.31 3.27 -17.30
N VAL A 159 -9.11 3.92 -16.16
CA VAL A 159 -8.53 5.27 -16.13
C VAL A 159 -7.10 5.26 -16.65
N GLY A 160 -6.23 4.41 -16.08
CA GLY A 160 -4.81 4.40 -16.42
C GLY A 160 -4.50 3.84 -17.81
N SER A 161 -5.24 2.82 -18.26
CA SER A 161 -4.94 2.13 -19.53
C SER A 161 -5.74 2.64 -20.73
N TRP A 162 -6.93 3.22 -20.52
CA TRP A 162 -7.80 3.67 -21.60
C TRP A 162 -8.05 5.16 -21.58
N MET A 163 -8.63 5.69 -20.51
CA MET A 163 -9.09 7.08 -20.46
C MET A 163 -7.94 8.07 -20.65
N ILE A 164 -6.82 7.84 -19.94
CA ILE A 164 -5.66 8.73 -19.97
C ILE A 164 -4.90 8.65 -21.31
N PRO A 165 -4.54 7.46 -21.84
CA PRO A 165 -3.91 7.37 -23.17
C PRO A 165 -4.80 7.91 -24.30
N PHE A 166 -6.11 7.65 -24.25
CA PHE A 166 -7.06 8.20 -25.21
C PHE A 166 -7.14 9.74 -25.13
N GLY A 167 -7.20 10.29 -23.91
CA GLY A 167 -7.16 11.74 -23.69
C GLY A 167 -5.87 12.37 -24.21
N ALA A 168 -4.72 11.73 -23.95
CA ALA A 168 -3.43 12.18 -24.46
C ALA A 168 -3.39 12.18 -26.00
N HIS A 169 -3.88 11.11 -26.63
CA HIS A 169 -3.95 10.99 -28.08
C HIS A 169 -4.87 12.05 -28.72
N THR A 170 -6.06 12.29 -28.14
CA THR A 170 -7.00 13.30 -28.66
C THR A 170 -6.48 14.73 -28.53
N LEU A 171 -5.64 15.01 -27.53
CA LEU A 171 -4.93 16.28 -27.38
C LEU A 171 -3.62 16.36 -28.19
N GLY A 172 -3.24 15.31 -28.92
CA GLY A 172 -1.98 15.23 -29.67
C GLY A 172 -0.73 15.21 -28.77
N ILE A 173 -0.88 14.90 -27.48
CA ILE A 173 0.21 14.83 -26.51
C ILE A 173 0.81 13.42 -26.56
N SER A 174 2.05 13.30 -27.05
CA SER A 174 2.81 12.06 -26.96
C SER A 174 3.61 12.04 -25.66
N LYS A 175 3.46 10.99 -24.84
CA LYS A 175 4.19 10.89 -23.55
C LYS A 175 5.70 10.93 -23.75
N ASP A 176 6.18 10.37 -24.86
CA ASP A 176 7.61 10.28 -25.19
C ASP A 176 8.20 11.60 -25.67
N SER A 177 7.36 12.57 -26.09
CA SER A 177 7.82 13.92 -26.44
C SER A 177 7.81 14.88 -25.25
N LEU A 178 7.26 14.47 -24.11
CA LEU A 178 7.24 15.29 -22.89
C LEU A 178 8.62 15.32 -22.25
N THR A 179 8.99 16.49 -21.74
CA THR A 179 10.14 16.65 -20.83
C THR A 179 9.95 15.80 -19.57
N PHE A 180 11.02 15.50 -18.83
CA PHE A 180 10.94 14.78 -17.55
C PHE A 180 9.90 15.38 -16.58
N ARG A 181 9.82 16.72 -16.53
CA ARG A 181 8.82 17.45 -15.74
C ARG A 181 7.40 17.22 -16.26
N GLY A 182 7.22 17.22 -17.58
CA GLY A 182 5.94 16.92 -18.22
C GLY A 182 5.48 15.49 -17.94
N GLN A 183 6.39 14.52 -18.00
CA GLN A 183 6.09 13.12 -17.66
C GLN A 183 5.72 12.96 -16.18
N ALA A 184 6.43 13.63 -15.27
CA ALA A 184 6.13 13.62 -13.84
C ALA A 184 4.78 14.27 -13.52
N LEU A 185 4.48 15.42 -14.14
CA LEU A 185 3.17 16.08 -14.00
C LEU A 185 2.03 15.21 -14.56
N PHE A 186 2.24 14.57 -15.70
CA PHE A 186 1.28 13.64 -16.28
C PHE A 186 1.01 12.45 -15.36
N SER A 187 2.05 11.91 -14.73
CA SER A 187 1.92 10.86 -13.72
C SER A 187 1.12 11.32 -12.51
N LEU A 188 1.37 12.53 -12.00
CA LEU A 188 0.62 13.11 -10.89
C LEU A 188 -0.86 13.30 -11.23
N LEU A 189 -1.16 13.87 -12.41
CA LEU A 189 -2.54 14.02 -12.86
C LEU A 189 -3.27 12.68 -13.00
N THR A 190 -2.59 11.68 -13.52
CA THR A 190 -3.13 10.32 -13.65
C THR A 190 -3.46 9.74 -12.29
N ASP A 191 -2.51 9.75 -11.35
CA ASP A 191 -2.69 9.22 -9.99
C ASP A 191 -3.83 9.94 -9.24
N VAL A 192 -3.87 11.28 -9.28
CA VAL A 192 -4.95 12.04 -8.65
C VAL A 192 -6.31 11.69 -9.28
N THR A 193 -6.38 11.51 -10.59
CA THR A 193 -7.62 11.14 -11.28
C THR A 193 -8.09 9.75 -10.87
N GLU A 194 -7.20 8.77 -10.81
CA GLU A 194 -7.47 7.40 -10.35
C GLU A 194 -7.91 7.37 -8.88
N GLY A 195 -7.19 8.08 -8.03
CA GLY A 195 -7.51 8.22 -6.61
C GLY A 195 -8.90 8.83 -6.38
N LEU A 196 -9.20 9.95 -7.03
CA LEU A 196 -10.51 10.60 -6.93
C LEU A 196 -11.64 9.71 -7.45
N ALA A 197 -11.44 9.02 -8.57
CA ALA A 197 -12.42 8.06 -9.09
C ALA A 197 -12.67 6.92 -8.09
N GLY A 198 -11.61 6.37 -7.48
CA GLY A 198 -11.71 5.34 -6.45
C GLY A 198 -12.48 5.80 -5.21
N ILE A 199 -12.18 7.00 -4.71
CA ILE A 199 -12.91 7.60 -3.58
C ILE A 199 -14.38 7.86 -3.93
N LEU A 200 -14.67 8.32 -5.15
CA LEU A 200 -16.03 8.53 -5.61
C LEU A 200 -16.82 7.22 -5.66
N ILE A 201 -16.25 6.14 -6.20
CA ILE A 201 -16.87 4.81 -6.23
C ILE A 201 -17.16 4.33 -4.82
N LEU A 202 -16.18 4.44 -3.92
CA LEU A 202 -16.33 4.08 -2.52
C LEU A 202 -17.45 4.89 -1.85
N HIS A 203 -17.44 6.22 -2.03
CA HIS A 203 -18.45 7.11 -1.49
C HIS A 203 -19.86 6.76 -2.00
N CYS A 204 -20.02 6.59 -3.30
CA CYS A 204 -21.29 6.23 -3.93
C CYS A 204 -21.82 4.90 -3.41
N CYS A 205 -20.99 3.85 -3.37
CA CYS A 205 -21.41 2.53 -2.92
C CYS A 205 -21.74 2.47 -1.42
N LEU A 206 -21.05 3.28 -0.61
CA LEU A 206 -21.24 3.34 0.84
C LEU A 206 -22.29 4.36 1.29
N SER A 207 -22.70 5.28 0.41
CA SER A 207 -23.67 6.34 0.73
C SER A 207 -24.99 5.78 1.29
N ARG A 208 -25.44 4.63 0.77
CA ARG A 208 -26.66 3.92 1.21
C ARG A 208 -26.61 3.38 2.64
N PHE A 209 -25.41 3.26 3.24
CA PHE A 209 -25.22 2.70 4.59
C PHE A 209 -24.91 3.77 5.64
N ARG A 210 -25.01 5.06 5.32
CA ARG A 210 -24.77 6.14 6.28
C ARG A 210 -25.94 6.27 7.28
N PRO A 211 -25.67 6.60 8.55
CA PRO A 211 -24.35 6.95 9.12
C PRO A 211 -23.49 5.72 9.45
N LEU A 212 -22.18 5.82 9.16
CA LEU A 212 -21.21 4.79 9.54
C LEU A 212 -20.78 4.97 11.02
N PRO A 213 -20.42 3.88 11.73
CA PRO A 213 -19.83 3.98 13.06
C PRO A 213 -18.57 4.86 13.09
N SER A 214 -18.29 5.50 14.22
CA SER A 214 -17.17 6.47 14.40
C SER A 214 -15.76 5.91 14.14
N GLU A 215 -15.61 4.58 14.16
CA GLU A 215 -14.34 3.89 13.93
C GLU A 215 -14.03 3.68 12.43
N TRP A 216 -14.97 4.01 11.53
CA TRP A 216 -14.74 3.96 10.09
C TRP A 216 -14.02 5.21 9.61
N PHE A 217 -12.96 5.03 8.82
CA PHE A 217 -12.16 6.12 8.26
C PHE A 217 -11.71 7.16 9.30
N ARG A 218 -11.35 6.69 10.50
CA ARG A 218 -10.95 7.57 11.60
C ARG A 218 -9.54 8.12 11.35
N PHE A 219 -9.40 9.43 11.50
CA PHE A 219 -8.13 10.17 11.47
C PHE A 219 -7.92 10.86 12.81
N SER A 220 -6.95 10.39 13.60
CA SER A 220 -6.59 11.01 14.88
C SER A 220 -5.09 11.22 14.98
N LEU A 221 -4.65 12.48 15.09
CA LEU A 221 -3.24 12.82 15.30
C LEU A 221 -2.75 12.40 16.70
N ARG A 222 -3.65 12.25 17.66
CA ARG A 222 -3.33 11.83 19.03
C ARG A 222 -3.52 10.33 19.18
N GLY A 223 -2.59 9.67 19.86
CA GLY A 223 -2.71 8.27 20.24
C GLY A 223 -1.35 7.58 20.42
N LYS A 224 -1.39 6.34 20.91
CA LYS A 224 -0.19 5.48 21.07
C LYS A 224 0.28 4.87 19.75
N TRP A 225 -0.42 5.12 18.64
CA TRP A 225 -0.10 4.57 17.33
C TRP A 225 1.25 5.00 16.76
N ILE A 226 1.85 6.09 17.29
CA ILE A 226 3.22 6.49 16.95
C ILE A 226 4.22 5.39 17.34
N PHE A 227 3.97 4.68 18.44
CA PHE A 227 4.78 3.53 18.84
C PHE A 227 4.65 2.37 17.84
N ASP A 228 3.44 2.12 17.33
CA ASP A 228 3.21 1.11 16.30
C ASP A 228 3.92 1.47 14.99
N VAL A 229 3.94 2.75 14.60
CA VAL A 229 4.72 3.23 13.45
C VAL A 229 6.22 3.02 13.67
N PHE A 230 6.74 3.40 14.84
CA PHE A 230 8.15 3.16 15.15
C PHE A 230 8.51 1.67 15.05
N LEU A 231 7.69 0.80 15.65
CA LEU A 231 7.88 -0.65 15.59
C LEU A 231 7.78 -1.18 14.15
N GLY A 232 6.87 -0.64 13.34
CA GLY A 232 6.75 -0.98 11.92
C GLY A 232 7.98 -0.56 11.11
N CYS A 233 8.54 0.63 11.37
CA CYS A 233 9.79 1.07 10.73
C CYS A 233 10.98 0.15 11.08
N LEU A 234 11.03 -0.43 12.28
CA LEU A 234 12.05 -1.42 12.63
C LEU A 234 11.97 -2.69 11.77
N MET A 235 10.82 -2.96 11.14
CA MET A 235 10.65 -4.09 10.22
C MET A 235 11.17 -3.80 8.81
N PHE A 236 11.50 -2.55 8.45
CA PHE A 236 11.94 -2.18 7.10
C PHE A 236 13.18 -2.95 6.62
N PRO A 237 14.25 -3.14 7.44
CA PRO A 237 15.38 -3.96 7.02
C PRO A 237 15.00 -5.41 6.74
N LEU A 238 14.02 -5.96 7.46
CA LEU A 238 13.51 -7.29 7.21
C LEU A 238 12.73 -7.35 5.90
N VAL A 239 11.84 -6.38 5.64
CA VAL A 239 11.11 -6.25 4.36
C VAL A 239 12.10 -6.12 3.20
N ASN A 240 13.16 -5.33 3.35
CA ASN A 240 14.19 -5.19 2.33
C ASN A 240 14.94 -6.51 2.08
N ARG A 241 15.35 -7.22 3.13
CA ARG A 241 15.97 -8.56 2.98
C ARG A 241 15.03 -9.55 2.30
N LEU A 242 13.75 -9.51 2.62
CA LEU A 242 12.74 -10.35 2.01
C LEU A 242 12.54 -10.01 0.52
N SER A 243 12.64 -8.73 0.16
CA SER A 243 12.65 -8.29 -1.24
C SER A 243 13.83 -8.88 -2.00
N GLN A 244 15.04 -8.83 -1.43
CA GLN A 244 16.23 -9.43 -2.05
C GLN A 244 16.09 -10.94 -2.20
N PHE A 245 15.56 -11.61 -1.18
CA PHE A 245 15.27 -13.04 -1.25
C PHE A 245 14.26 -13.37 -2.35
N ASN A 246 13.18 -12.59 -2.49
CA ASN A 246 12.16 -12.79 -3.51
C ASN A 246 12.73 -12.62 -4.94
N LEU A 247 13.62 -11.65 -5.14
CA LEU A 247 14.35 -11.45 -6.40
C LEU A 247 15.25 -12.65 -6.73
N ASN A 248 15.94 -13.20 -5.73
CA ASN A 248 16.79 -14.39 -5.90
C ASN A 248 15.99 -15.66 -6.24
N LEU A 249 14.75 -15.77 -5.78
CA LEU A 249 13.87 -16.91 -6.08
C LEU A 249 13.26 -16.85 -7.48
N LEU A 250 13.01 -15.65 -8.00
CA LEU A 250 12.43 -15.42 -9.32
C LEU A 250 13.39 -14.63 -10.23
N PRO A 251 14.57 -15.19 -10.57
CA PRO A 251 15.48 -14.59 -11.53
C PRO A 251 14.91 -14.81 -12.94
N VAL A 252 13.86 -14.07 -13.30
CA VAL A 252 13.40 -14.05 -14.69
C VAL A 252 14.22 -13.00 -15.45
N LEU A 253 14.73 -13.43 -16.61
CA LEU A 253 15.41 -12.66 -17.65
C LEU A 253 14.97 -11.21 -17.61
N GLN A 254 15.92 -10.30 -17.40
CA GLN A 254 15.75 -8.85 -17.58
C GLN A 254 14.71 -8.64 -18.68
N SER A 255 13.52 -8.20 -18.29
CA SER A 255 12.39 -8.05 -19.19
C SER A 255 12.72 -6.95 -20.18
N THR A 256 13.49 -7.27 -21.22
CA THR A 256 13.82 -6.42 -22.37
C THR A 256 14.49 -5.07 -22.05
N PRO A 257 15.38 -4.55 -22.89
CA PRO A 257 15.88 -3.18 -22.79
C PRO A 257 14.82 -2.16 -23.26
N PHE A 258 13.58 -2.29 -22.79
CA PHE A 258 12.48 -1.39 -23.11
C PHE A 258 12.20 -0.52 -21.90
N THR A 259 12.78 0.68 -21.96
CA THR A 259 12.50 1.85 -21.12
C THR A 259 12.68 1.62 -19.62
N LEU A 260 13.77 2.17 -19.05
CA LEU A 260 13.79 2.59 -17.65
C LEU A 260 12.43 3.23 -17.32
N SER A 261 11.84 2.90 -16.17
CA SER A 261 10.59 3.54 -15.75
C SER A 261 10.78 5.07 -15.80
N SER A 262 9.74 5.82 -16.15
CA SER A 262 9.85 7.30 -16.26
C SER A 262 10.40 7.96 -14.97
N VAL A 263 10.21 7.29 -13.83
CA VAL A 263 10.81 7.62 -12.53
C VAL A 263 12.32 7.43 -12.56
N GLU A 264 12.83 6.25 -12.93
CA GLU A 264 14.26 5.97 -13.03
C GLU A 264 14.96 6.90 -14.03
N GLN A 265 14.32 7.19 -15.18
CA GLN A 265 14.85 8.14 -16.16
C GLN A 265 15.02 9.55 -15.58
N SER A 266 14.03 9.99 -14.80
CA SER A 266 14.07 11.31 -14.16
C SER A 266 15.10 11.38 -13.03
N ILE A 267 15.29 10.26 -12.30
CA ILE A 267 16.35 10.13 -11.29
C ILE A 267 17.73 10.16 -11.94
N MET A 268 17.93 9.42 -13.05
CA MET A 268 19.19 9.45 -13.81
C MET A 268 19.49 10.85 -14.35
N ALA A 269 18.47 11.58 -14.78
CA ALA A 269 18.59 12.96 -15.25
C ALA A 269 18.78 14.00 -14.12
N ARG A 270 18.59 13.61 -12.85
CA ARG A 270 18.70 14.46 -11.65
C ARG A 270 17.89 15.77 -11.74
N ASP A 271 16.72 15.77 -12.39
CA ASP A 271 15.85 16.96 -12.42
C ASP A 271 15.06 17.07 -11.11
N PRO A 272 15.31 18.11 -10.28
CA PRO A 272 14.75 18.17 -8.93
C PRO A 272 13.23 18.36 -8.92
N ILE A 273 12.66 18.98 -9.95
CA ILE A 273 11.22 19.22 -10.05
C ILE A 273 10.50 17.91 -10.41
N ALA A 274 10.99 17.19 -11.41
CA ALA A 274 10.46 15.88 -11.78
C ALA A 274 10.54 14.90 -10.60
N MET A 275 11.68 14.86 -9.91
CA MET A 275 11.87 14.02 -8.72
C MET A 275 10.90 14.40 -7.58
N ALA A 276 10.69 15.69 -7.31
CA ALA A 276 9.75 16.14 -6.30
C ALA A 276 8.29 15.76 -6.64
N LEU A 277 7.90 15.87 -7.92
CA LEU A 277 6.59 15.45 -8.39
C LEU A 277 6.39 13.93 -8.26
N TYR A 278 7.38 13.12 -8.61
CA TYR A 278 7.32 11.68 -8.40
C TYR A 278 7.31 11.30 -6.91
N ALA A 279 8.10 11.99 -6.09
CA ALA A 279 8.06 11.81 -4.65
C ALA A 279 6.66 12.12 -4.09
N LEU A 280 6.00 13.19 -4.56
CA LEU A 280 4.62 13.51 -4.15
C LEU A 280 3.66 12.37 -4.50
N VAL A 281 3.73 11.84 -5.72
CA VAL A 281 2.90 10.70 -6.15
C VAL A 281 3.15 9.47 -5.27
N LEU A 282 4.40 9.04 -5.17
CA LEU A 282 4.77 7.77 -4.55
C LEU A 282 4.69 7.80 -3.01
N VAL A 283 5.04 8.92 -2.39
CA VAL A 283 5.15 9.04 -0.92
C VAL A 283 3.86 9.56 -0.31
N VAL A 284 3.04 10.33 -1.04
CA VAL A 284 1.84 10.96 -0.48
C VAL A 284 0.57 10.44 -1.12
N CYS A 285 0.42 10.63 -2.44
CA CYS A 285 -0.85 10.36 -3.11
C CYS A 285 -1.20 8.87 -3.11
N ALA A 286 -0.32 8.01 -3.62
CA ALA A 286 -0.56 6.57 -3.68
C ALA A 286 -0.85 5.95 -2.29
N PRO A 287 -0.02 6.19 -1.24
CA PRO A 287 -0.33 5.76 0.12
C PRO A 287 -1.69 6.22 0.64
N LEU A 288 -2.07 7.47 0.36
CA LEU A 288 -3.35 8.02 0.81
C LEU A 288 -4.52 7.26 0.18
N TRP A 289 -4.52 7.09 -1.14
CA TRP A 289 -5.61 6.42 -1.85
C TRP A 289 -5.70 4.93 -1.49
N GLU A 290 -4.57 4.24 -1.52
CA GLU A 290 -4.52 2.81 -1.28
C GLU A 290 -4.93 2.46 0.15
N GLU A 291 -4.44 3.19 1.15
CA GLU A 291 -4.79 2.89 2.55
C GLU A 291 -6.27 3.14 2.86
N ILE A 292 -6.91 4.12 2.21
CA ILE A 292 -8.37 4.30 2.34
C ILE A 292 -9.12 3.05 1.84
N VAL A 293 -8.69 2.48 0.72
CA VAL A 293 -9.36 1.29 0.14
C VAL A 293 -9.01 0.04 0.92
N PHE A 294 -7.74 -0.26 1.14
CA PHE A 294 -7.32 -1.52 1.75
C PHE A 294 -7.52 -1.54 3.26
N ARG A 295 -7.18 -0.47 3.98
CA ARG A 295 -7.23 -0.42 5.46
C ARG A 295 -8.49 0.28 5.97
N GLY A 296 -9.00 1.26 5.23
CA GLY A 296 -10.24 1.95 5.56
C GLY A 296 -11.49 1.15 5.21
N PHE A 297 -11.47 0.42 4.09
CA PHE A 297 -12.63 -0.32 3.61
C PHE A 297 -12.46 -1.84 3.67
N LEU A 298 -11.50 -2.42 2.95
CA LEU A 298 -11.43 -3.87 2.74
C LEU A 298 -11.15 -4.64 4.04
N LEU A 299 -10.10 -4.29 4.77
CA LEU A 299 -9.72 -4.95 6.03
C LEU A 299 -10.87 -4.94 7.05
N PRO A 300 -11.47 -3.79 7.41
CA PRO A 300 -12.63 -3.74 8.31
C PRO A 300 -13.80 -4.59 7.81
N SER A 301 -14.09 -4.53 6.50
CA SER A 301 -15.19 -5.29 5.90
C SER A 301 -15.01 -6.80 6.03
N LEU A 302 -13.78 -7.30 5.85
CA LEU A 302 -13.47 -8.73 5.99
C LEU A 302 -13.68 -9.24 7.42
N THR A 303 -13.53 -8.39 8.44
CA THR A 303 -13.73 -8.81 9.85
C THR A 303 -15.16 -9.25 10.19
N LYS A 304 -16.13 -9.02 9.30
CA LYS A 304 -17.47 -9.61 9.40
C LYS A 304 -17.49 -11.12 9.19
N TYR A 305 -16.55 -11.65 8.41
CA TYR A 305 -16.57 -13.02 7.91
C TYR A 305 -15.42 -13.88 8.45
N MET A 306 -14.37 -13.26 9.00
CA MET A 306 -13.18 -13.94 9.48
C MET A 306 -12.56 -13.18 10.66
N PRO A 307 -11.74 -13.84 11.50
CA PRO A 307 -11.07 -13.15 12.62
C PRO A 307 -10.11 -12.08 12.11
N VAL A 308 -9.81 -11.09 12.95
CA VAL A 308 -9.06 -9.88 12.56
C VAL A 308 -7.70 -10.21 11.94
N TRP A 309 -6.98 -11.20 12.48
CA TRP A 309 -5.69 -11.62 11.94
C TRP A 309 -5.81 -12.19 10.52
N CYS A 310 -6.86 -12.96 10.22
CA CYS A 310 -7.15 -13.44 8.87
C CYS A 310 -7.46 -12.27 7.95
N SER A 311 -8.28 -11.31 8.40
CA SER A 311 -8.61 -10.12 7.61
C SER A 311 -7.37 -9.28 7.27
N VAL A 312 -6.44 -9.15 8.22
CA VAL A 312 -5.13 -8.50 7.99
C VAL A 312 -4.36 -9.26 6.92
N LEU A 313 -4.24 -10.58 7.01
CA LEU A 313 -3.49 -11.37 6.03
C LEU A 313 -4.13 -11.30 4.63
N VAL A 314 -5.45 -11.53 4.54
CA VAL A 314 -6.18 -11.52 3.26
C VAL A 314 -6.13 -10.14 2.59
N SER A 315 -6.34 -9.06 3.36
CA SER A 315 -6.22 -7.70 2.80
C SER A 315 -4.80 -7.36 2.36
N SER A 316 -3.78 -7.90 3.05
CA SER A 316 -2.36 -7.73 2.67
C SER A 316 -2.00 -8.48 1.38
N VAL A 317 -2.55 -9.67 1.19
CA VAL A 317 -2.41 -10.42 -0.07
C VAL A 317 -3.13 -9.69 -1.20
N ALA A 318 -4.36 -9.21 -0.98
CA ALA A 318 -5.09 -8.43 -1.97
C ALA A 318 -4.32 -7.14 -2.38
N PHE A 319 -3.73 -6.46 -1.40
CA PHE A 319 -2.86 -5.30 -1.64
C PHE A 319 -1.66 -5.64 -2.53
N ALA A 320 -0.95 -6.72 -2.24
CA ALA A 320 0.20 -7.15 -3.04
C ALA A 320 -0.20 -7.60 -4.45
N LEU A 321 -1.35 -8.28 -4.60
CA LEU A 321 -1.88 -8.68 -5.91
C LEU A 321 -2.26 -7.49 -6.78
N ALA A 322 -2.79 -6.41 -6.20
CA ALA A 322 -3.15 -5.19 -6.92
C ALA A 322 -1.94 -4.49 -7.58
N HIS A 323 -0.72 -4.80 -7.15
CA HIS A 323 0.51 -4.26 -7.75
C HIS A 323 0.96 -5.01 -9.02
N PHE A 324 0.32 -6.15 -9.36
CA PHE A 324 0.60 -6.96 -10.55
C PHE A 324 2.09 -7.28 -10.78
N ASN A 325 2.88 -7.39 -9.71
CA ASN A 325 4.31 -7.63 -9.79
C ASN A 325 4.72 -8.75 -8.83
N VAL A 326 5.00 -9.93 -9.39
CA VAL A 326 5.36 -11.12 -8.62
C VAL A 326 6.70 -10.95 -7.89
N GLN A 327 7.65 -10.19 -8.46
CA GLN A 327 8.95 -9.88 -7.83
C GLN A 327 8.83 -9.02 -6.58
N ARG A 328 7.72 -8.31 -6.39
CA ARG A 328 7.44 -7.49 -5.20
C ARG A 328 6.37 -8.10 -4.29
N MET A 329 5.79 -9.23 -4.65
CA MET A 329 4.65 -9.82 -3.94
C MET A 329 4.95 -10.09 -2.46
N LEU A 330 6.04 -10.82 -2.17
CA LEU A 330 6.39 -11.24 -0.81
C LEU A 330 6.71 -10.06 0.13
N PRO A 331 7.55 -9.08 -0.24
CA PRO A 331 7.77 -7.90 0.60
C PRO A 331 6.50 -7.05 0.77
N LEU A 332 5.65 -6.93 -0.26
CA LEU A 332 4.38 -6.18 -0.17
C LEU A 332 3.38 -6.86 0.77
N ILE A 333 3.31 -8.20 0.80
CA ILE A 333 2.49 -8.93 1.77
C ILE A 333 2.96 -8.63 3.19
N LEU A 334 4.26 -8.73 3.46
CA LEU A 334 4.80 -8.46 4.80
C LEU A 334 4.55 -7.00 5.23
N LEU A 335 4.85 -6.04 4.36
CA LEU A 335 4.56 -4.63 4.60
C LEU A 335 3.06 -4.43 4.85
N GLY A 336 2.23 -5.09 4.05
CA GLY A 336 0.79 -5.02 4.18
C GLY A 336 0.28 -5.53 5.53
N VAL A 337 0.90 -6.59 6.06
CA VAL A 337 0.57 -7.14 7.39
C VAL A 337 0.96 -6.15 8.47
N VAL A 338 2.16 -5.55 8.40
CA VAL A 338 2.62 -4.54 9.38
C VAL A 338 1.65 -3.35 9.42
N MET A 339 1.25 -2.84 8.25
CA MET A 339 0.29 -1.74 8.11
C MET A 339 -1.10 -2.14 8.62
N GLY A 340 -1.57 -3.35 8.28
CA GLY A 340 -2.85 -3.89 8.71
C GLY A 340 -2.94 -4.09 10.23
N VAL A 341 -1.91 -4.63 10.87
CA VAL A 341 -1.84 -4.76 12.34
C VAL A 341 -1.85 -3.39 13.01
N SER A 342 -1.06 -2.45 12.50
CA SER A 342 -0.99 -1.08 13.05
C SER A 342 -2.34 -0.36 12.96
N CYS A 343 -3.05 -0.49 11.83
CA CYS A 343 -4.40 0.04 11.66
C CYS A 343 -5.41 -0.66 12.58
N ALA A 344 -5.34 -2.00 12.72
CA ALA A 344 -6.31 -2.76 13.50
C ALA A 344 -6.23 -2.50 15.00
N ARG A 345 -5.01 -2.35 15.53
CA ARG A 345 -4.78 -2.03 16.95
C ARG A 345 -5.18 -0.60 17.28
N SER A 346 -4.85 0.35 16.41
CA SER A 346 -5.08 1.78 16.65
C SER A 346 -6.47 2.27 16.27
N ARG A 347 -7.21 1.52 15.43
CA ARG A 347 -8.46 1.96 14.78
C ARG A 347 -8.31 3.33 14.11
N ASN A 348 -7.14 3.58 13.53
CA ASN A 348 -6.76 4.85 12.92
C ASN A 348 -6.03 4.55 11.61
N LEU A 349 -6.34 5.30 10.54
CA LEU A 349 -5.69 5.10 9.24
C LEU A 349 -4.32 5.78 9.13
N LEU A 350 -4.09 6.83 9.90
CA LEU A 350 -2.82 7.56 9.89
C LEU A 350 -1.56 6.69 10.11
N PRO A 351 -1.50 5.73 11.06
CA PRO A 351 -0.31 4.90 11.22
C PRO A 351 0.00 4.06 9.97
N SER A 352 -1.00 3.50 9.31
CA SER A 352 -0.77 2.69 8.11
C SER A 352 -0.35 3.56 6.92
N MET A 353 -1.01 4.71 6.73
CA MET A 353 -0.61 5.72 5.74
C MET A 353 0.82 6.20 5.96
N LEU A 354 1.19 6.54 7.19
CA LEU A 354 2.52 7.02 7.50
C LEU A 354 3.58 5.93 7.29
N LEU A 355 3.31 4.69 7.71
CA LEU A 355 4.21 3.56 7.46
C LEU A 355 4.42 3.33 5.97
N HIS A 356 3.34 3.37 5.18
CA HIS A 356 3.39 3.23 3.74
C HIS A 356 4.20 4.36 3.09
N SER A 357 3.92 5.62 3.44
CA SER A 357 4.68 6.79 2.99
C SER A 357 6.16 6.67 3.34
N LEU A 358 6.49 6.27 4.58
CA LEU A 358 7.88 6.12 5.01
C LEU A 358 8.60 5.00 4.25
N TRP A 359 7.91 3.89 3.96
CA TRP A 359 8.47 2.80 3.15
C TRP A 359 8.73 3.27 1.71
N ASN A 360 7.74 3.90 1.08
CA ASN A 360 7.89 4.40 -0.30
C ASN A 360 8.96 5.48 -0.39
N GLY A 361 9.05 6.37 0.61
CA GLY A 361 10.11 7.36 0.73
C GLY A 361 11.48 6.72 0.90
N PHE A 362 11.60 5.68 1.75
CA PHE A 362 12.83 4.92 1.90
C PHE A 362 13.30 4.29 0.59
N VAL A 363 12.40 3.59 -0.13
CA VAL A 363 12.70 2.99 -1.44
C VAL A 363 13.06 4.06 -2.47
N PHE A 364 12.32 5.18 -2.51
CA PHE A 364 12.61 6.28 -3.42
C PHE A 364 13.97 6.92 -3.16
N LEU A 365 14.34 7.12 -1.89
CA LEU A 365 15.67 7.62 -1.51
C LEU A 365 16.78 6.63 -1.87
N ASP A 366 16.54 5.33 -1.73
CA ASP A 366 17.52 4.30 -2.09
C ASP A 366 17.76 4.27 -3.61
N LEU A 367 16.73 4.51 -4.42
CA LEU A 367 16.87 4.66 -5.89
C LEU A 367 17.67 5.90 -6.31
N MET A 368 17.81 6.92 -5.45
CA MET A 368 18.56 8.15 -5.75
C MET A 368 20.05 8.06 -5.39
N ARG A 369 20.46 7.02 -4.68
CA ARG A 369 21.89 6.77 -4.37
C ARG A 369 22.60 6.25 -5.60
#